data_AF-A0A652JZC8-F1
#
_entry.id   AF-A0A652JZC8-F1
#
_cell.length_a   1.000
_cell.length_b   1.000
_cell.length_c   1.000
_cell.angle_alpha   90.00
_cell.angle_beta   90.00
_cell.angle_gamma   90.00
#
_symmetry.space_group_name_H-M   'P 1'
#
loop_
_entity.id
_entity.type
_entity.pdbx_description
1 polymer ?
#
loop_
_entity_poly.entity_id
_entity_poly.type
_entity_poly.pdbx_seq_one_letter_code
_entity_poly.pdbx_strand_id
1 'polypeptide(L)'
;MDMATPDSTQFSLYKLLDRHLMERLMKRTGTGAAVTIRGLADLVGVPHGTIGNLLTGEQESVIEPTANAICGVIGVDLLILFAPHGRSTRHTGRPRIEVAA
;
A
#
# COMPACT_ATOMS: atom_id res chain seq x y z
N MET A 1 7.03 -4.36 39.06
CA MET A 1 7.49 -3.21 38.26
C MET A 1 7.71 -3.75 36.86
N ASP A 2 6.61 -3.93 36.12
CA ASP A 2 6.65 -4.58 34.80
C ASP A 2 7.06 -3.56 33.75
N MET A 3 8.20 -3.86 33.14
CA MET A 3 8.81 -3.10 32.07
C MET A 3 8.01 -3.38 30.80
N ALA A 4 7.08 -2.47 30.46
CA ALA A 4 6.28 -2.54 29.25
C ALA A 4 7.18 -2.74 28.03
N THR A 5 7.06 -3.91 27.41
CA THR A 5 7.67 -4.24 26.12
C THR A 5 7.25 -3.18 25.09
N PRO A 6 8.14 -2.68 24.22
CA PRO A 6 7.74 -1.70 23.21
C PRO A 6 6.58 -2.25 22.37
N ASP A 7 5.54 -1.44 22.21
CA ASP A 7 4.34 -1.73 21.46
C ASP A 7 4.73 -2.13 20.02
N SER A 8 4.67 -3.42 19.72
CA SER A 8 4.95 -3.93 18.39
C SER A 8 3.68 -3.71 17.57
N THR A 9 3.63 -2.58 16.86
CA THR A 9 2.53 -2.32 15.93
C THR A 9 2.51 -3.41 14.87
N GLN A 10 1.41 -4.14 14.80
CA GLN A 10 1.24 -5.25 13.87
C GLN A 10 0.33 -4.82 12.75
N PHE A 11 0.73 -5.16 11.52
CA PHE A 11 -0.07 -4.88 10.34
C PHE A 11 -0.50 -6.17 9.66
N SER A 12 -1.74 -6.15 9.16
CA SER A 12 -2.22 -7.16 8.23
C SER A 12 -1.57 -6.98 6.87
N LEU A 13 -1.35 -8.07 6.14
CA LEU A 13 -0.91 -8.05 4.74
C LEU A 13 -2.11 -8.04 3.81
N TYR A 14 -1.99 -7.26 2.74
CA TYR A 14 -2.99 -7.11 1.69
C TYR A 14 -2.34 -7.40 0.34
N LYS A 15 -2.92 -8.37 -0.38
CA LYS A 15 -2.49 -8.81 -1.70
C LYS A 15 -3.20 -8.01 -2.79
N LEU A 16 -2.44 -7.54 -3.77
CA LEU A 16 -2.97 -6.91 -4.97
C LEU A 16 -3.73 -7.95 -5.80
N LEU A 17 -4.99 -7.66 -6.13
CA LEU A 17 -5.87 -8.60 -6.84
C LEU A 17 -5.62 -8.62 -8.34
N ASP A 18 -5.46 -7.45 -8.96
CA ASP A 18 -5.28 -7.31 -10.40
C ASP A 18 -4.31 -6.16 -10.71
N ARG A 19 -3.13 -6.52 -11.25
CA ARG A 19 -2.07 -5.58 -11.64
C ARG A 19 -2.50 -4.67 -12.79
N HIS A 20 -3.28 -5.19 -13.74
CA HIS A 20 -3.79 -4.41 -14.87
C HIS A 20 -4.92 -3.47 -14.44
N LEU A 21 -5.72 -3.84 -13.45
CA LEU A 21 -6.67 -2.91 -12.83
C LEU A 21 -5.93 -1.75 -12.18
N MET A 22 -4.90 -2.02 -11.37
CA MET A 22 -4.08 -0.96 -10.76
C MET A 22 -3.49 -0.03 -11.82
N GLU A 23 -2.88 -0.59 -12.87
CA GLU A 23 -2.31 0.18 -13.97
C GLU A 23 -3.36 1.05 -14.70
N ARG A 24 -4.57 0.53 -14.90
CA ARG A 24 -5.68 1.28 -15.51
C ARG A 24 -6.15 2.41 -14.62
N LEU A 25 -6.29 2.17 -13.32
CA LEU A 25 -6.73 3.19 -12.36
C LEU A 25 -5.69 4.31 -12.20
N MET A 26 -4.39 3.99 -12.32
CA MET A 26 -3.33 5.01 -12.32
C MET A 26 -3.40 5.97 -13.53
N LYS A 27 -4.00 5.55 -14.65
CA LYS A 27 -4.17 6.42 -15.84
C LYS A 27 -5.23 7.49 -15.62
N ARG A 28 -6.14 7.31 -14.65
CA ARG A 28 -7.17 8.28 -14.28
C ARG A 28 -7.65 8.02 -12.85
N THR A 29 -7.07 8.73 -11.90
CA THR A 29 -7.40 8.59 -10.47
C THR A 29 -8.73 9.27 -10.13
N GLY A 30 -9.12 9.24 -8.85
CA GLY A 30 -10.29 9.95 -8.32
C GLY A 30 -10.28 11.47 -8.56
N THR A 31 -9.11 12.08 -8.80
CA THR A 31 -9.02 13.51 -9.20
C THR A 31 -9.17 13.72 -10.71
N GLY A 32 -9.22 12.65 -11.49
CA GLY A 32 -9.21 12.67 -12.95
C GLY A 32 -7.83 12.81 -13.58
N ALA A 33 -6.78 13.06 -12.80
CA ALA A 33 -5.40 13.14 -13.28
C ALA A 33 -4.74 11.74 -13.34
N ALA A 34 -3.75 11.58 -14.20
CA ALA A 34 -2.89 10.40 -14.20
C ALA A 34 -1.82 10.51 -13.11
N VAL A 35 -1.38 9.37 -12.57
CA VAL A 35 -0.25 9.27 -11.65
C VAL A 35 0.80 8.29 -12.18
N THR A 36 2.07 8.66 -12.12
CA THR A 36 3.18 7.78 -12.53
C THR A 36 3.56 6.82 -11.41
N ILE A 37 4.34 5.78 -11.71
CA ILE A 37 4.89 4.85 -10.70
C ILE A 37 5.66 5.62 -9.63
N ARG A 38 6.57 6.52 -10.05
CA ARG A 38 7.37 7.34 -9.13
C ARG A 38 6.49 8.30 -8.33
N GLY A 39 5.59 9.01 -9.00
CA GLY A 39 4.68 9.95 -8.32
C GLY A 39 3.78 9.25 -7.30
N LEU A 40 3.28 8.05 -7.60
CA LEU A 40 2.50 7.26 -6.64
C LEU A 40 3.37 6.83 -5.46
N ALA A 41 4.60 6.38 -5.70
CA ALA A 41 5.52 6.00 -4.62
C ALA A 41 5.82 7.19 -3.69
N ASP A 42 6.04 8.38 -4.25
CA ASP A 42 6.32 9.61 -3.52
C ASP A 42 5.11 10.05 -2.67
N LEU A 43 3.91 10.06 -3.26
CA LEU A 43 2.67 10.43 -2.58
C LEU A 43 2.30 9.46 -1.44
N VAL A 44 2.63 8.17 -1.60
CA VAL A 44 2.37 7.13 -0.61
C VAL A 44 3.47 7.07 0.46
N GLY A 45 4.68 7.58 0.18
CA GLY A 45 5.82 7.54 1.09
C GLY A 45 6.55 6.18 1.12
N VAL A 46 6.55 5.43 0.02
CA VAL A 46 7.18 4.10 -0.08
C VAL A 46 8.44 4.11 -0.96
N PRO A 47 9.36 3.15 -0.79
CA PRO A 47 10.48 2.99 -1.71
C PRO A 47 9.99 2.90 -3.16
N HIS A 48 10.68 3.59 -4.09
CA HIS A 48 10.26 3.68 -5.50
C HIS A 48 10.05 2.32 -6.19
N GLY A 49 10.75 1.28 -5.74
CA GLY A 49 10.59 -0.09 -6.23
C GLY A 49 9.23 -0.71 -5.89
N THR A 50 8.57 -0.31 -4.80
CA THR A 50 7.35 -0.95 -4.29
C THR A 50 6.23 -0.97 -5.32
N ILE A 51 5.93 0.18 -5.93
CA ILE A 51 4.84 0.31 -6.91
C ILE A 51 5.19 -0.45 -8.20
N GLY A 52 6.45 -0.37 -8.65
CA GLY A 52 6.92 -1.13 -9.80
C GLY A 52 6.80 -2.64 -9.57
N ASN A 53 7.26 -3.12 -8.41
CA ASN A 53 7.24 -4.53 -8.04
C ASN A 53 5.81 -5.08 -7.92
N LEU A 54 4.85 -4.25 -7.47
CA LEU A 54 3.43 -4.59 -7.49
C LEU A 54 2.90 -4.77 -8.92
N LEU A 55 3.23 -3.84 -9.83
CA LEU A 55 2.78 -3.89 -11.22
C LEU A 55 3.44 -5.02 -12.02
N THR A 56 4.69 -5.38 -11.72
CA THR A 56 5.39 -6.53 -12.32
C THR A 56 5.01 -7.85 -11.65
N GLY A 57 4.51 -7.81 -10.41
CA GLY A 57 4.24 -8.98 -9.56
C GLY A 57 5.47 -9.61 -8.91
N GLU A 58 6.63 -8.95 -8.97
CA GLU A 58 7.78 -9.31 -8.11
C GLU A 58 7.43 -9.19 -6.62
N GLN A 59 6.48 -8.32 -6.29
CA GLN A 59 5.86 -8.21 -4.99
C GLN A 59 4.34 -8.32 -5.17
N GLU A 60 3.69 -9.22 -4.44
CA GLU A 60 2.23 -9.40 -4.56
C GLU A 60 1.45 -8.72 -3.45
N SER A 61 2.09 -8.40 -2.32
CA SER A 61 1.42 -7.91 -1.12
C SER A 61 2.17 -6.75 -0.47
N VAL A 62 1.43 -5.92 0.25
CA VAL A 62 1.94 -4.82 1.09
C VAL A 62 1.26 -4.86 2.46
N ILE A 63 1.81 -4.14 3.44
CA ILE A 63 1.13 -3.92 4.71
C ILE A 63 -0.09 -3.02 4.55
N GLU A 64 -1.05 -3.18 5.45
CA GLU A 64 -2.32 -2.46 5.47
C GLU A 64 -2.20 -0.93 5.34
N PRO A 65 -1.30 -0.22 6.05
CA PRO A 65 -1.20 1.23 5.86
C PRO A 65 -0.75 1.62 4.46
N THR A 66 0.16 0.85 3.86
CA THR A 66 0.61 1.06 2.48
C THR A 66 -0.52 0.77 1.49
N ALA A 67 -1.29 -0.31 1.68
CA ALA A 67 -2.43 -0.62 0.81
C ALA A 67 -3.48 0.51 0.85
N ASN A 68 -3.82 0.99 2.05
CA ASN A 68 -4.75 2.11 2.23
C ASN A 68 -4.23 3.40 1.58
N ALA A 69 -2.95 3.73 1.76
CA ALA A 69 -2.38 4.93 1.17
C ALA A 69 -2.37 4.86 -0.37
N ILE A 70 -2.02 3.71 -0.96
CA ILE A 70 -2.12 3.49 -2.42
C ILE A 70 -3.56 3.73 -2.89
N CYS A 71 -4.53 3.10 -2.24
CA CYS A 71 -5.95 3.24 -2.56
C CYS A 71 -6.45 4.69 -2.41
N GLY A 72 -5.99 5.41 -1.38
CA GLY A 72 -6.32 6.82 -1.15
C GLY A 72 -5.83 7.74 -2.27
N VAL A 73 -4.60 7.55 -2.75
CA VAL A 73 -4.07 8.33 -3.88
C VAL A 73 -4.80 8.00 -5.19
N ILE A 74 -5.11 6.72 -5.42
CA ILE A 74 -5.83 6.29 -6.62
C ILE A 74 -7.30 6.75 -6.57
N GLY A 75 -7.90 6.87 -5.39
CA GLY A 75 -9.30 7.25 -5.20
C GLY A 75 -10.26 6.07 -5.32
N VAL A 76 -9.88 4.89 -4.79
CA VAL A 76 -10.74 3.70 -4.74
C VAL A 76 -10.72 3.07 -3.35
N ASP A 77 -11.77 2.34 -3.01
CA ASP A 77 -11.82 1.59 -1.75
C ASP A 77 -10.81 0.44 -1.73
N LEU A 78 -10.29 0.11 -0.55
CA LEU A 78 -9.25 -0.91 -0.35
C LEU A 78 -9.58 -2.24 -1.03
N LEU A 79 -10.81 -2.73 -0.84
CA LEU A 79 -11.24 -4.03 -1.32
C LEU A 79 -11.51 -4.09 -2.84
N ILE A 80 -11.48 -2.95 -3.53
CA ILE A 80 -11.53 -2.92 -5.00
C ILE A 80 -10.19 -3.40 -5.58
N LEU A 81 -9.09 -3.08 -4.91
CA LEU A 81 -7.74 -3.30 -5.44
C LEU A 81 -6.98 -4.40 -4.69
N PHE A 82 -7.22 -4.55 -3.39
CA PHE A 82 -6.53 -5.49 -2.54
C PHE A 82 -7.48 -6.42 -1.80
N ALA A 83 -6.99 -7.60 -1.44
CA ALA A 83 -7.66 -8.48 -0.49
C ALA A 83 -6.72 -8.84 0.67
N PRO A 84 -7.25 -9.10 1.87
CA PRO A 84 -6.45 -9.65 2.96
C PRO A 84 -5.71 -10.91 2.52
N HIS A 85 -4.40 -10.97 2.77
CA HIS A 85 -3.56 -12.10 2.37
C HIS A 85 -3.29 -13.04 3.57
N GLY A 86 -3.80 -14.28 3.47
CA GLY A 86 -3.64 -15.33 4.49
C GLY A 86 -4.45 -15.11 5.78
N ARG A 87 -4.29 -16.02 6.77
CA ARG A 87 -4.72 -15.76 8.16
C ARG A 87 -3.73 -14.78 8.76
N SER A 88 -4.05 -13.47 8.71
CA SER A 88 -3.27 -12.33 9.24
C SER A 88 -2.00 -12.73 9.98
N THR A 89 -0.95 -13.10 9.23
CA THR A 89 0.37 -13.35 9.81
C THR A 89 0.96 -11.97 10.03
N ARG A 90 0.96 -11.57 11.30
CA ARG A 90 1.40 -10.27 11.81
C ARG A 90 2.74 -9.89 11.18
N HIS A 91 2.76 -8.85 10.35
CA HIS A 91 4.01 -8.28 9.85
C HIS A 91 4.47 -7.20 10.82
N THR A 92 5.69 -7.36 11.36
CA THR A 92 6.39 -6.30 12.09
C THR A 92 7.09 -5.42 11.05
N GLY A 93 6.38 -4.42 10.53
CA GLY A 93 6.94 -3.39 9.65
C GLY A 93 6.95 -2.04 10.36
N ARG A 94 7.94 -1.18 10.08
CA ARG A 94 7.86 0.21 10.53
C ARG A 94 7.01 0.98 9.51
N PRO A 95 5.85 1.54 9.90
CA PRO A 95 5.08 2.36 8.98
C PRO A 95 5.90 3.63 8.74
N ARG A 96 6.40 3.82 7.53
CA ARG A 96 6.91 5.12 7.10
C ARG A 96 5.72 5.91 6.56
N ILE A 97 4.90 6.43 7.48
CA ILE A 97 3.85 7.40 7.13
C ILE A 97 4.41 8.75 7.54
N GLU A 98 4.99 9.47 6.58
CA GLU A 98 5.18 10.90 6.74
C GLU A 98 3.86 11.56 6.34
N VAL A 99 3.13 12.05 7.35
CA VAL A 99 1.95 12.88 7.13
C VAL A 99 2.44 14.20 6.55
N ALA A 100 2.14 14.45 5.27
CA ALA A 100 2.33 15.77 4.69
C ALA A 100 1.34 16.75 5.35
N ALA A 101 1.89 17.84 5.90
CA ALA A 101 1.14 18.98 6.43
C ALA A 101 0.59 19.87 5.31
#